data_AF-A0A840AX51-F1
#
_entry.id   AF-A0A840AX51-F1
#
_cell.length_a   1.000
_cell.length_b   1.000
_cell.length_c   1.000
_cell.angle_alpha   90.00
_cell.angle_beta   90.00
_cell.angle_gamma   90.00
#
_symmetry.space_group_name_H-M   'P 1'
#
loop_
_entity.id
_entity.type
_entity.pdbx_description
1 polymer ?
#
loop_
_entity_poly.entity_id
_entity_poly.type
_entity_poly.pdbx_seq_one_letter_code
_entity_poly.pdbx_strand_id
1 'polypeptide(L)'
;MTIDFDVQATTDAVIKAIRTQAKGGWSTIQSLVETQGKMLSQQAAWIAESVVKGALKDDPEFQHKWLGYLAEDVKSLAHDVAALTILTVEKVWNAVVKVLWDAIDKALTGAGLGALPLPKL
;
A
#
# COMPACT_ATOMS: atom_id res chain seq x y z
N MET A 1 -5.36 7.74 21.33
CA MET A 1 -4.17 8.01 20.52
C MET A 1 -4.62 8.23 19.09
N THR A 2 -4.31 9.38 18.49
CA THR A 2 -4.73 9.70 17.12
C THR A 2 -3.58 9.35 16.18
N ILE A 3 -3.87 8.66 15.09
CA ILE A 3 -2.87 8.34 14.07
C ILE A 3 -2.81 9.49 13.06
N ASP A 4 -1.61 9.84 12.61
CA ASP A 4 -1.41 10.76 11.50
C ASP A 4 -1.06 9.95 10.24
N PHE A 5 -2.09 9.45 9.55
CA PHE A 5 -1.96 8.78 8.27
C PHE A 5 -2.63 9.63 7.18
N ASP A 6 -1.82 10.14 6.26
CA ASP A 6 -2.30 10.95 5.15
C ASP A 6 -2.62 10.05 3.95
N VAL A 7 -3.91 9.77 3.75
CA VAL A 7 -4.41 8.95 2.64
C VAL A 7 -4.10 9.61 1.29
N GLN A 8 -4.22 10.93 1.20
CA GLN A 8 -4.02 11.64 -0.07
C GLN A 8 -2.55 11.62 -0.46
N ALA A 9 -1.66 11.99 0.47
CA ALA A 9 -0.22 11.95 0.22
C ALA A 9 0.28 10.52 -0.09
N THR A 10 -0.28 9.51 0.59
CA THR A 10 0.04 8.10 0.31
C THR A 10 -0.44 7.70 -1.09
N THR A 11 -1.64 8.09 -1.48
CA THR A 11 -2.19 7.84 -2.82
C THR A 11 -1.31 8.49 -3.89
N ASP A 12 -0.93 9.76 -3.70
CA ASP A 12 -0.05 10.49 -4.61
C ASP A 12 1.33 9.84 -4.72
N ALA A 13 1.85 9.31 -3.60
CA ALA A 13 3.10 8.58 -3.59
C ALA A 13 3.01 7.24 -4.35
N VAL A 14 1.91 6.49 -4.23
CA VAL A 14 1.66 5.25 -4.99
C VAL A 14 1.62 5.56 -6.49
N ILE A 15 0.82 6.55 -6.88
CA ILE A 15 0.69 7.01 -8.28
C ILE A 15 2.07 7.40 -8.82
N LYS A 16 2.83 8.21 -8.07
CA LYS A 16 4.17 8.66 -8.47
C LYS A 16 5.14 7.49 -8.61
N ALA A 17 5.10 6.53 -7.70
CA ALA A 17 5.99 5.37 -7.71
C ALA A 17 5.76 4.51 -8.97
N ILE A 18 4.50 4.23 -9.32
CA ILE A 18 4.15 3.48 -10.53
C ILE A 18 4.45 4.30 -11.78
N ARG A 19 4.08 5.59 -11.82
CA ARG A 19 4.32 6.48 -12.98
C ARG A 19 5.80 6.58 -13.32
N THR A 20 6.67 6.61 -12.31
CA THR A 20 8.14 6.62 -12.49
C THR A 20 8.62 5.38 -13.25
N GLN A 21 7.99 4.23 -13.01
CA GLN A 21 8.28 2.99 -13.74
C GLN A 21 7.65 3.01 -15.14
N ALA A 22 6.38 3.41 -15.23
CA ALA A 22 5.54 3.21 -16.42
C ALA A 22 5.94 4.03 -17.66
N LYS A 23 6.77 5.07 -17.53
CA LYS A 23 7.23 5.97 -18.61
C LYS A 23 6.14 6.24 -19.67
N GLY A 24 6.14 5.48 -20.78
CA GLY A 24 5.23 5.65 -21.92
C GLY A 24 3.88 4.92 -21.83
N GLY A 25 3.69 3.99 -20.90
CA GLY A 25 2.42 3.27 -20.69
C GLY A 25 1.45 3.96 -19.72
N TRP A 26 1.83 5.10 -19.14
CA TRP A 26 1.09 5.74 -18.06
C TRP A 26 -0.35 6.12 -18.45
N SER A 27 -0.55 6.72 -19.62
CA SER A 27 -1.89 7.14 -20.08
C SER A 27 -2.88 5.98 -20.19
N THR A 28 -2.39 4.77 -20.42
CA THR A 28 -3.22 3.55 -20.52
C THR A 28 -3.69 3.06 -19.15
N ILE A 29 -2.88 3.28 -18.10
CA ILE A 29 -3.14 2.76 -16.74
C ILE A 29 -3.51 3.83 -15.72
N GLN A 30 -3.49 5.11 -16.08
CA GLN A 30 -3.62 6.21 -15.12
C GLN A 30 -4.87 6.09 -14.25
N SER A 31 -6.05 5.95 -14.85
CA SER A 31 -7.32 5.84 -14.13
C SER A 31 -7.39 4.60 -13.23
N LEU A 32 -6.82 3.48 -13.69
CA LEU A 32 -6.70 2.25 -12.92
C LEU A 32 -5.84 2.48 -11.66
N VAL A 33 -4.65 3.05 -11.84
CA VAL A 33 -3.69 3.30 -10.76
C VAL A 33 -4.21 4.34 -9.78
N GLU A 34 -4.88 5.40 -10.25
CA GLU A 34 -5.51 6.41 -9.39
C GLU A 34 -6.62 5.78 -8.52
N THR A 35 -7.47 4.95 -9.13
CA THR A 35 -8.58 4.29 -8.43
C THR A 35 -8.08 3.26 -7.43
N GLN A 36 -7.24 2.31 -7.88
CA GLN A 36 -6.72 1.24 -7.02
C GLN A 36 -5.75 1.79 -5.96
N GLY A 37 -4.90 2.75 -6.31
CA GLY A 37 -3.97 3.40 -5.38
C GLY A 37 -4.69 4.09 -4.22
N LYS A 38 -5.84 4.72 -4.49
CA LYS A 38 -6.69 5.30 -3.44
C LYS A 38 -7.28 4.24 -2.52
N MET A 39 -7.83 3.15 -3.08
CA MET A 39 -8.41 2.06 -2.28
C MET A 39 -7.36 1.41 -1.38
N LEU A 40 -6.17 1.12 -1.92
CA LEU A 40 -5.04 0.56 -1.16
C LEU A 40 -4.60 1.50 -0.03
N SER A 41 -4.52 2.80 -0.31
CA SER A 41 -4.15 3.81 0.70
C SER A 41 -5.19 3.92 1.82
N GLN A 42 -6.48 3.78 1.50
CA GLN A 42 -7.56 3.73 2.49
C GLN A 42 -7.50 2.47 3.35
N GLN A 43 -7.23 1.31 2.75
CA GLN A 43 -7.08 0.05 3.46
C GLN A 43 -5.86 0.09 4.40
N ALA A 44 -4.73 0.64 3.92
CA ALA A 44 -3.53 0.87 4.73
C ALA A 44 -3.80 1.79 5.94
N ALA A 45 -4.54 2.88 5.73
CA ALA A 45 -4.95 3.78 6.82
C ALA A 45 -5.82 3.06 7.86
N TRP A 46 -6.78 2.26 7.41
CA TRP A 46 -7.66 1.49 8.29
C TRP A 46 -6.88 0.43 9.10
N ILE A 47 -5.90 -0.24 8.48
CA ILE A 47 -5.01 -1.18 9.18
C ILE A 47 -4.21 -0.44 10.25
N ALA A 48 -3.55 0.67 9.90
CA ALA A 48 -2.77 1.46 10.84
C ALA A 48 -3.63 1.95 12.02
N GLU A 49 -4.85 2.41 11.74
CA GLU A 49 -5.81 2.84 12.78
C GLU A 49 -6.23 1.68 13.68
N SER A 50 -6.51 0.52 13.10
CA SER A 50 -6.95 -0.68 13.83
C SER A 50 -5.83 -1.28 14.70
N VAL A 51 -4.57 -1.15 14.28
CA VAL A 51 -3.41 -1.50 15.13
C VAL A 51 -3.30 -0.54 16.31
N VAL A 52 -3.42 0.78 16.09
CA VAL A 52 -3.34 1.77 17.19
C VAL A 52 -4.48 1.63 18.19
N LYS A 53 -5.69 1.31 17.73
CA LYS A 53 -6.88 1.14 18.57
C LYS A 53 -6.90 -0.17 19.37
N GLY A 54 -5.90 -1.05 19.21
CA GLY A 54 -5.84 -2.33 19.92
C GLY A 54 -6.46 -3.50 19.17
N ALA A 55 -7.40 -3.24 18.25
CA ALA A 55 -8.16 -4.27 17.53
C ALA A 55 -7.28 -5.26 16.74
N LEU A 56 -6.15 -4.80 16.18
CA LEU A 56 -5.15 -5.66 15.52
C LEU A 56 -3.88 -5.83 16.35
N LYS A 57 -3.68 -5.05 17.41
CA LYS A 57 -2.49 -5.16 18.26
C LYS A 57 -2.56 -6.39 19.15
N ASP A 58 -3.77 -6.68 19.66
CA ASP A 58 -4.00 -7.77 20.60
C ASP A 58 -4.29 -9.11 19.89
N ASP A 59 -4.32 -9.12 18.55
CA ASP A 59 -4.53 -10.29 17.70
C ASP A 59 -3.56 -10.28 16.49
N PRO A 60 -2.33 -10.80 16.67
CA PRO A 60 -1.32 -10.83 15.61
C PRO A 60 -1.70 -11.69 14.39
N GLU A 61 -2.51 -12.73 14.56
CA GLU A 61 -2.98 -13.55 13.45
C GLU A 61 -3.96 -12.76 12.59
N PHE A 62 -4.87 -12.01 13.23
CA PHE A 62 -5.80 -11.14 12.52
C PHE A 62 -5.08 -9.97 11.85
N GLN A 63 -4.07 -9.38 12.50
CA GLN A 63 -3.18 -8.38 11.88
C GLN A 63 -2.50 -8.95 10.63
N HIS A 64 -1.92 -10.15 10.73
CA HIS A 64 -1.25 -10.80 9.61
C HIS A 64 -2.23 -11.06 8.45
N LYS A 65 -3.46 -11.48 8.75
CA LYS A 65 -4.51 -11.70 7.74
C LYS A 65 -4.86 -10.42 6.97
N TRP A 66 -5.06 -9.30 7.66
CA TRP A 66 -5.36 -8.02 7.00
C TRP A 66 -4.19 -7.48 6.18
N LEU A 67 -2.97 -7.64 6.68
CA LEU A 67 -1.76 -7.32 5.91
C LEU A 67 -1.63 -8.24 4.69
N GLY A 68 -2.03 -9.50 4.80
CA GLY A 68 -2.12 -10.44 3.69
C GLY A 68 -3.12 -10.00 2.63
N TYR A 69 -4.30 -9.52 3.02
CA TYR A 69 -5.28 -8.97 2.07
C TYR A 69 -4.74 -7.74 1.34
N LEU A 70 -4.13 -6.80 2.06
CA LEU A 70 -3.48 -5.64 1.44
C LEU A 70 -2.38 -6.08 0.46
N ALA A 71 -1.57 -7.06 0.83
CA ALA A 71 -0.54 -7.61 -0.03
C ALA A 71 -1.16 -8.22 -1.31
N GLU A 72 -2.19 -9.06 -1.21
CA GLU A 72 -2.86 -9.64 -2.38
C GLU A 72 -3.48 -8.58 -3.30
N ASP A 73 -4.09 -7.52 -2.74
CA ASP A 73 -4.64 -6.42 -3.53
C ASP A 73 -3.53 -5.66 -4.28
N VAL A 74 -2.35 -5.46 -3.65
CA VAL A 74 -1.16 -4.90 -4.33
C VAL A 74 -0.65 -5.82 -5.44
N LYS A 75 -0.69 -7.15 -5.23
CA LYS A 75 -0.32 -8.13 -6.25
C LYS A 75 -1.24 -8.06 -7.47
N SER A 76 -2.55 -7.93 -7.24
CA SER A 76 -3.54 -7.77 -8.31
C SER A 76 -3.27 -6.49 -9.11
N LEU A 77 -3.03 -5.36 -8.45
CA LEU A 77 -2.65 -4.11 -9.13
C LEU A 77 -1.37 -4.31 -9.96
N ALA A 78 -0.38 -5.00 -9.42
CA ALA A 78 0.86 -5.28 -10.11
C ALA A 78 0.67 -6.13 -11.37
N HIS A 79 -0.23 -7.13 -11.32
CA HIS A 79 -0.63 -7.91 -12.48
C HIS A 79 -1.36 -7.07 -13.52
N ASP A 80 -2.35 -6.28 -13.12
CA ASP A 80 -3.12 -5.45 -14.05
C ASP A 80 -2.23 -4.42 -14.75
N VAL A 81 -1.34 -3.76 -14.01
CA VAL A 81 -0.38 -2.81 -14.58
C VAL A 81 0.61 -3.51 -15.52
N ALA A 82 1.12 -4.68 -15.15
CA ALA A 82 2.01 -5.45 -16.01
C ALA A 82 1.31 -5.91 -17.30
N ALA A 83 0.04 -6.30 -17.23
CA ALA A 83 -0.76 -6.72 -18.39
C ALA A 83 -1.03 -5.55 -19.37
N LEU A 84 -1.15 -4.33 -18.84
CA LEU A 84 -1.47 -3.13 -19.63
C LEU A 84 -0.24 -2.30 -20.02
N THR A 85 0.96 -2.70 -19.60
CA THR A 85 2.21 -1.97 -19.87
C THR A 85 3.36 -2.91 -20.20
N ILE A 86 4.57 -2.36 -20.34
CA ILE A 86 5.82 -3.13 -20.50
C ILE A 86 6.50 -3.41 -19.14
N LEU A 87 5.82 -3.16 -18.02
CA LEU A 87 6.37 -3.36 -16.68
C LEU A 87 6.27 -4.81 -16.22
N THR A 88 7.20 -5.21 -15.35
CA THR A 88 7.11 -6.49 -14.65
C THR A 88 6.28 -6.33 -13.39
N VAL A 89 5.58 -7.40 -13.00
CA VAL A 89 4.82 -7.49 -11.74
C VAL A 89 5.70 -7.10 -10.55
N GLU A 90 6.92 -7.62 -10.50
CA GLU A 90 7.88 -7.35 -9.43
C GLU A 90 8.20 -5.84 -9.28
N LYS A 91 8.33 -5.10 -10.38
CA LYS A 91 8.61 -3.65 -10.32
C LYS A 91 7.44 -2.88 -9.74
N VAL A 92 6.22 -3.23 -10.13
CA VAL A 92 5.02 -2.57 -9.62
C VAL A 92 4.80 -2.94 -8.15
N TRP A 93 4.92 -4.22 -7.81
CA TRP A 93 4.87 -4.72 -6.45
C TRP A 93 5.83 -3.96 -5.52
N ASN A 94 7.12 -3.96 -5.86
CA ASN A 94 8.15 -3.32 -5.01
C ASN A 94 7.90 -1.83 -4.84
N ALA A 95 7.42 -1.15 -5.89
CA ALA A 95 7.09 0.27 -5.84
C ALA A 95 5.92 0.55 -4.89
N VAL A 96 4.84 -0.23 -4.97
CA VAL A 96 3.62 -0.02 -4.20
C VAL A 96 3.79 -0.48 -2.75
N VAL A 97 4.32 -1.68 -2.53
CA VAL A 97 4.59 -2.21 -1.18
C VAL A 97 5.46 -1.25 -0.39
N LYS A 98 6.53 -0.72 -1.01
CA LYS A 98 7.39 0.25 -0.35
C LYS A 98 6.60 1.47 0.15
N VAL A 99 5.77 2.06 -0.69
CA VAL A 99 5.01 3.27 -0.31
C VAL A 99 4.01 2.97 0.81
N LEU A 100 3.24 1.89 0.68
CA LEU A 100 2.18 1.57 1.64
C LEU A 100 2.74 1.17 3.00
N TRP A 101 3.78 0.33 3.02
CA TRP A 101 4.42 -0.07 4.28
C TRP A 101 5.19 1.08 4.93
N ASP A 102 5.92 1.91 4.16
CA ASP A 102 6.57 3.11 4.71
C ASP A 102 5.53 4.07 5.35
N ALA A 103 4.34 4.19 4.75
CA ALA A 103 3.25 5.02 5.30
C ALA A 103 2.66 4.44 6.60
N ILE A 104 2.41 3.12 6.63
CA ILE A 104 1.92 2.44 7.83
C ILE A 104 2.97 2.53 8.95
N ASP A 105 4.22 2.20 8.67
CA ASP A 105 5.31 2.22 9.65
C ASP A 105 5.53 3.61 10.23
N LYS A 106 5.44 4.66 9.40
CA LYS A 106 5.50 6.05 9.85
C LYS A 106 4.36 6.37 10.82
N ALA A 107 3.13 5.98 10.48
CA ALA A 107 1.96 6.22 11.33
C ALA A 107 2.07 5.46 12.67
N LEU A 108 2.54 4.21 12.64
CA LEU A 108 2.74 3.39 13.83
C LEU A 108 3.88 3.91 14.71
N THR A 109 5.01 4.30 14.12
CA THR A 109 6.15 4.89 14.86
C THR A 109 5.76 6.20 15.52
N GLY A 110 4.98 7.05 14.83
CA GLY A 110 4.41 8.26 15.41
C GLY A 110 3.48 7.98 16.59
N ALA A 111 2.87 6.78 16.63
CA ALA A 111 2.08 6.26 17.72
C ALA A 111 2.90 5.47 18.77
N GLY A 112 4.24 5.50 18.73
CA GLY A 112 5.09 4.76 19.67
C GLY A 112 5.01 3.24 19.52
N LEU A 113 4.56 2.74 18.37
CA LEU A 113 4.50 1.33 18.01
C LEU A 113 5.64 0.99 17.03
N GLY A 114 5.96 -0.31 16.93
CA GLY A 114 6.99 -0.81 16.02
C GLY A 114 6.54 -0.88 14.55
N ALA A 115 7.48 -1.22 13.67
CA ALA A 115 7.24 -1.43 12.24
C ALA A 115 6.62 -2.80 11.93
N LEU A 116 5.90 -2.90 10.82
CA LEU A 116 5.29 -4.14 10.34
C LEU A 116 6.22 -4.89 9.38
N PRO A 117 6.11 -6.23 9.31
CA PRO A 117 6.89 -7.01 8.36
C PRO A 117 6.47 -6.67 6.91
N LEU A 118 7.45 -6.48 6.04
CA LEU A 118 7.23 -6.35 4.60
C LEU A 118 6.71 -7.67 4.01
N PRO A 119 5.71 -7.63 3.11
CA PRO A 119 5.21 -8.80 2.44
C PRO A 119 6.21 -9.26 1.38
N LYS A 120 6.21 -10.56 1.11
CA LYS A 120 6.97 -11.16 0.01
C LYS A 120 6.02 -11.38 -1.17
N LEU A 121 6.51 -11.13 -2.39
CA LEU A 121 5.77 -11.37 -3.63
C LEU A 121 5.49 -12.86 -3.85
#